data_AF-G9PPM6-F1
#
_entry.id   AF-G9PPM6-F1
#
_cell.length_a   1.000
_cell.length_b   1.000
_cell.length_c   1.000
_cell.angle_alpha   90.00
_cell.angle_beta   90.00
_cell.angle_gamma   90.00
#
_symmetry.space_group_name_H-M   'P 1'
#
loop_
_entity.id
_entity.type
_entity.pdbx_description
1 polymer ?
#
loop_
_entity_poly.entity_id
_entity_poly.type
_entity_poly.pdbx_seq_one_letter_code
_entity_poly.pdbx_strand_id
1 'polypeptide(L)'
;MRMGERTVGAVTSVARHHELGPIALALLRRAVPAGEQLTVEITEVDEATGETIAVGRVDAAQELLVSPEGRAQASPAERPGAGLRKGLRL
;
A
#
# COMPACT_ATOMS: atom_id res chain seq x y z
N MET A 1 8.44 4.92 -1.62
CA MET A 1 7.63 5.46 -0.50
C MET A 1 8.42 5.40 0.79
N ARG A 2 8.48 6.50 1.54
CA ARG A 2 9.34 6.64 2.71
C ARG A 2 8.57 7.17 3.92
N MET A 3 8.97 6.70 5.10
CA MET A 3 8.57 7.19 6.42
C MET A 3 9.80 7.83 7.06
N GLY A 4 9.89 9.16 7.05
CA GLY A 4 11.17 9.86 7.20
C GLY A 4 12.18 9.38 6.16
N GLU A 5 13.34 8.89 6.61
CA GLU A 5 14.39 8.35 5.73
C GLU A 5 14.34 6.83 5.53
N ARG A 6 13.30 6.17 6.02
CA ARG A 6 13.14 4.73 5.83
C ARG A 6 12.27 4.44 4.61
N THR A 7 12.78 3.69 3.64
CA THR A 7 11.94 3.12 2.57
C THR A 7 11.00 2.06 3.15
N VAL A 8 9.70 2.27 2.96
CA VAL A 8 8.63 1.43 3.55
C VAL A 8 7.65 0.87 2.53
N GLY A 9 7.79 1.23 1.26
CA GLY A 9 6.91 0.71 0.21
C GLY A 9 7.26 1.24 -1.17
N ALA A 10 6.43 0.86 -2.14
CA ALA A 10 6.60 1.21 -3.55
C ALA A 10 5.27 1.71 -4.13
N VAL A 11 5.36 2.71 -4.99
CA VAL A 11 4.24 3.15 -5.83
C VAL A 11 4.10 2.15 -6.99
N THR A 12 2.87 1.77 -7.32
CA THR A 12 2.60 0.79 -8.39
C THR A 12 1.93 1.43 -9.59
N SER A 13 0.96 2.32 -9.36
CA SER A 13 0.20 2.98 -10.41
C SER A 13 0.03 4.45 -10.05
N VAL A 14 0.02 5.30 -11.07
CA VAL A 14 -0.08 6.75 -10.92
C VAL A 14 -1.09 7.28 -11.92
N ALA A 15 -1.89 8.26 -11.50
CA ALA A 15 -2.84 8.95 -12.36
C ALA A 15 -2.87 10.45 -12.02
N ARG A 16 -3.38 11.25 -12.96
CA ARG A 16 -3.72 12.67 -12.71
C ARG A 16 -5.21 12.77 -12.47
N HIS A 17 -5.59 13.07 -11.23
CA HIS A 17 -6.95 13.40 -10.86
C HIS A 17 -7.21 14.89 -11.15
N HIS A 18 -8.37 15.18 -11.73
CA HIS A 18 -8.72 16.53 -12.16
C HIS A 18 -8.86 17.54 -10.99
N GLU A 19 -9.35 17.10 -9.84
CA GLU A 19 -9.44 17.94 -8.62
C GLU A 19 -8.23 17.79 -7.69
N LEU A 20 -7.91 16.56 -7.28
CA LEU A 20 -6.85 16.27 -6.29
C LEU A 20 -5.42 16.37 -6.85
N GLY A 21 -5.26 16.52 -8.17
CA GLY A 21 -3.94 16.50 -8.80
C GLY A 21 -3.34 15.09 -8.88
N PRO A 22 -2.01 14.92 -8.72
CA PRO A 22 -1.37 13.61 -8.79
C PRO A 22 -1.85 12.66 -7.69
N ILE A 23 -2.32 11.47 -8.08
CA ILE A 23 -2.69 10.39 -7.17
C ILE A 23 -1.95 9.10 -7.54
N ALA A 24 -1.75 8.23 -6.56
CA ALA A 24 -1.04 6.98 -6.76
C ALA A 24 -1.60 5.85 -5.91
N LEU A 25 -1.53 4.63 -6.45
CA LEU A 25 -1.63 3.40 -5.68
C LEU A 25 -0.24 2.99 -5.21
N ALA A 26 -0.15 2.52 -3.97
CA ALA A 26 1.10 2.08 -3.39
C ALA A 26 0.89 0.82 -2.53
N LEU A 27 1.95 0.01 -2.47
CA LEU A 27 2.04 -1.10 -1.54
C LEU A 27 3.02 -0.72 -0.43
N LEU A 28 2.56 -0.83 0.82
CA LEU A 28 3.34 -0.55 2.02
C LEU A 28 3.65 -1.83 2.78
N ARG A 29 4.76 -1.85 3.50
CA ARG A 29 5.03 -2.88 4.50
C ARG A 29 3.91 -2.87 5.54
N ARG A 30 3.41 -4.05 5.90
CA ARG A 30 2.34 -4.24 6.89
C ARG A 30 2.58 -3.54 8.24
N ALA A 31 3.84 -3.39 8.66
CA ALA A 31 4.20 -2.78 9.92
C ALA A 31 4.13 -1.23 9.93
N VAL A 32 3.84 -0.61 8.79
CA VAL A 32 3.67 0.86 8.71
C VAL A 32 2.31 1.21 9.33
N PRO A 33 2.26 2.12 10.33
CA PRO A 33 1.00 2.56 10.90
C PRO A 33 0.09 3.23 9.86
N ALA A 34 -1.20 2.90 9.89
CA ALA A 34 -2.18 3.58 9.04
C ALA A 34 -2.30 5.05 9.46
N GLY A 35 -2.09 5.98 8.51
CA GLY A 35 -2.13 7.42 8.77
C GLY A 35 -0.79 8.05 9.15
N GLU A 36 0.29 7.26 9.23
CA GLU A 36 1.64 7.83 9.38
C GLU A 36 1.97 8.75 8.19
N GLN A 37 2.65 9.87 8.44
CA GLN A 37 3.08 10.77 7.37
C GLN A 37 4.10 10.06 6.48
N LEU A 38 3.77 9.94 5.20
CA LEU A 38 4.66 9.35 4.20
C LEU A 38 5.03 10.36 3.13
N THR A 39 6.13 10.05 2.45
CA THR A 39 6.59 10.81 1.29
C THR A 39 6.90 9.89 0.11
N VAL A 40 6.70 10.43 -1.09
CA VAL A 40 7.08 9.78 -2.36
C VAL A 40 8.25 10.55 -2.94
N GLU A 41 9.26 9.80 -3.36
CA GLU A 41 10.39 10.33 -4.13
C GLU A 41 9.97 10.42 -5.59
N ILE A 42 10.16 11.59 -6.20
CA ILE A 42 9.93 11.81 -7.62
C ILE A 42 11.24 11.55 -8.32
N THR A 43 11.19 10.68 -9.32
CA THR A 43 12.35 10.32 -10.12
C THR A 43 12.12 10.65 -11.58
N GLU A 44 13.17 11.12 -12.24
CA GLU A 44 13.21 11.32 -13.68
C GLU A 44 14.35 10.49 -14.27
N VAL A 45 14.29 10.25 -15.58
CA VAL A 45 15.39 9.63 -16.32
C VAL A 45 16.26 10.75 -16.85
N ASP A 46 17.52 10.78 -16.44
CA ASP A 46 18.52 11.67 -17.01
C ASP A 46 18.73 11.30 -18.49
N GLU A 47 18.47 12.23 -19.40
CA GLU A 47 18.48 11.95 -20.83
C GLU A 47 19.88 11.65 -21.39
N ALA A 48 20.94 12.14 -20.74
CA ALA A 48 22.32 11.97 -21.20
C ALA A 48 22.92 10.62 -20.77
N THR A 49 22.55 10.16 -19.57
CA THR A 49 23.12 8.94 -18.95
C THR A 49 22.15 7.77 -18.95
N GLY A 50 20.85 8.02 -19.09
CA GLY A 50 19.78 7.03 -18.96
C GLY A 50 19.52 6.61 -17.51
N GLU A 51 20.17 7.24 -16.53
CA GLU A 51 20.02 6.88 -15.12
C GLU A 51 18.74 7.48 -14.53
N THR A 52 18.10 6.73 -13.63
CA THR A 52 16.98 7.25 -12.86
C THR A 52 17.51 8.07 -11.68
N ILE A 53 17.24 9.36 -11.68
CA ILE A 53 17.69 10.30 -10.65
C ILE A 53 16.51 10.83 -9.85
N ALA A 54 16.73 11.05 -8.55
CA ALA A 54 15.75 11.69 -7.69
C ALA A 54 15.74 13.20 -7.92
N VAL A 55 14.60 13.75 -8.31
CA VAL A 55 14.43 15.18 -8.60
C VAL A 55 13.64 15.93 -7.53
N GLY A 56 13.02 15.19 -6.60
CA GLY A 56 12.30 15.79 -5.50
C GLY A 56 11.58 14.79 -4.62
N ARG A 57 10.82 15.31 -3.67
CA ARG A 57 10.01 14.54 -2.74
C ARG A 57 8.70 15.27 -2.50
N VAL A 58 7.60 14.52 -2.43
CA VAL A 58 6.26 15.05 -2.16
C VAL A 58 5.62 14.34 -0.98
N ASP A 59 4.80 15.07 -0.24
CA ASP A 59 3.95 14.50 0.80
C ASP A 59 2.91 13.57 0.19
N ALA A 60 2.65 12.46 0.88
CA ALA A 60 1.72 11.44 0.45
C ALA A 60 0.62 11.28 1.49
N ALA A 61 -0.40 12.16 1.39
CA ALA A 61 -1.65 11.96 2.09
C ALA A 61 -2.28 10.63 1.64
N GLN A 62 -2.78 9.85 2.59
CA GLN A 62 -3.18 8.46 2.35
C GLN A 62 -4.66 8.24 2.62
N GLU A 63 -5.26 7.40 1.79
CA GLU A 63 -6.52 6.73 2.06
C GLU A 63 -6.26 5.21 2.10
N LEU A 64 -6.63 4.56 3.21
CA LEU A 64 -6.35 3.13 3.39
C LEU A 64 -7.33 2.29 2.57
N LEU A 65 -6.83 1.63 1.53
CA LEU A 65 -7.65 0.77 0.67
C LEU A 65 -7.75 -0.69 1.19
N VAL A 66 -6.69 -1.18 1.84
CA VAL A 66 -6.60 -2.56 2.30
C VAL A 66 -6.13 -2.57 3.75
N SER A 67 -6.87 -3.27 4.61
CA SER A 67 -6.53 -3.37 6.02
C SER A 67 -5.29 -4.25 6.24
N PRO A 68 -4.34 -3.84 7.10
CA PRO A 68 -3.13 -4.61 7.36
C PRO A 68 -3.41 -5.91 8.13
N GLU A 69 -4.61 -6.13 8.67
CA GLU A 69 -4.99 -7.35 9.38
C GLU A 69 -4.94 -8.61 8.48
N GLY A 70 -4.95 -8.43 7.15
CA GLY A 70 -4.84 -9.54 6.20
C GLY A 70 -6.12 -10.36 6.07
N ARG A 71 -7.26 -9.76 6.40
CA ARG A 71 -8.59 -10.33 6.19
C ARG A 71 -9.21 -9.67 4.97
N ALA A 72 -9.70 -10.48 4.03
CA ALA A 72 -10.54 -9.96 2.96
C ALA A 72 -11.85 -9.44 3.58
N GLN A 73 -12.41 -8.35 3.04
CA GLN A 73 -13.73 -7.84 3.45
C GLN A 73 -14.83 -8.90 3.29
N ALA A 74 -14.68 -9.82 2.33
CA ALA A 74 -15.59 -10.95 2.12
C ALA A 74 -15.27 -12.20 2.98
N SER A 75 -14.33 -12.10 3.93
CA SER A 75 -14.00 -13.24 4.79
C SER A 75 -15.21 -13.59 5.68
N PRO A 76 -15.64 -14.86 5.74
CA PRO A 76 -16.68 -15.28 6.67
C PRO A 76 -16.29 -15.00 8.13
N ALA A 77 -17.26 -14.60 8.96
CA ALA A 77 -17.06 -14.38 10.40
C ALA A 77 -16.64 -15.67 11.13
N GLU A 78 -17.16 -16.82 10.67
CA GLU A 78 -16.78 -18.15 11.17
C GLU A 78 -16.21 -19.02 10.06
N ARG A 79 -15.29 -19.93 10.42
CA ARG A 79 -14.71 -20.86 9.45
C ARG A 79 -15.80 -21.79 8.90
N PRO A 80 -15.97 -21.89 7.57
CA PRO A 80 -16.86 -22.88 6.98
C PRO A 80 -16.55 -24.28 7.51
N GLY A 81 -17.59 -25.00 7.94
CA GLY A 81 -17.48 -26.35 8.46
C GLY A 81 -17.12 -26.48 9.94
N ALA A 82 -17.21 -25.40 10.74
CA ALA A 82 -17.00 -25.45 12.20
C ALA A 82 -17.87 -26.53 12.91
N GLY A 83 -19.04 -26.86 12.37
CA GLY A 83 -19.93 -27.90 12.90
C GLY A 83 -19.67 -29.34 12.43
N LEU A 84 -18.78 -29.56 11.45
CA LEU A 84 -18.67 -30.86 10.75
C LEU A 84 -17.95 -31.97 11.53
N ARG A 85 -17.45 -31.70 12.76
CA ARG A 85 -16.73 -32.66 13.60
C ARG A 85 -17.51 -33.17 14.82
N LYS A 86 -18.85 -33.05 14.84
CA LYS A 86 -19.66 -33.50 15.99
C LYS A 86 -20.27 -34.91 15.85
N GLY A 87 -20.03 -35.61 14.74
CA GLY A 87 -20.78 -36.83 14.40
C GLY A 87 -20.04 -38.17 14.36
N LEU A 88 -18.71 -38.22 14.42
CA LEU A 88 -18.00 -39.52 14.38
C LEU A 88 -17.88 -40.11 15.78
N ARG A 89 -18.96 -40.72 16.28
CA ARG A 89 -18.89 -41.74 17.33
C ARG A 89 -18.54 -43.06 16.64
N LEU A 90 -17.36 -43.61 16.97
CA LEU A 90 -17.01 -45.02 16.78
C LEU A 90 -17.87 -45.90 17.67
#